data_AF-A0A955KZD3-F1
#
_entry.id   AF-A0A955KZD3-F1
#
_cell.length_a   1.000
_cell.length_b   1.000
_cell.length_c   1.000
_cell.angle_alpha   90.00
_cell.angle_beta   90.00
_cell.angle_gamma   90.00
#
_symmetry.space_group_name_H-M   'P 1'
#
loop_
_entity.id
_entity.type
_entity.pdbx_description
1 polymer ?
#
loop_
_entity_poly.entity_id
_entity_poly.type
_entity_poly.pdbx_seq_one_letter_code
_entity_poly.pdbx_strand_id
1 'polypeptide(L)'
;ISFQIILLTLKLEQWREVIVIGIFHVVALCMEIFKTLPSIASWSYPEPFVIGILGVPLFAGFMYSAVGSYLARVWRIFDFRFVNYPNISWSVALALGIYVNFFTHHFIADVRYFLVL
;
A
#
# COMPACT_ATOMS: atom_id res chain seq x y z
N ILE A 1 -3.19 -15.95 -2.18
CA ILE A 1 -2.41 -16.84 -1.28
C ILE A 1 -1.82 -18.02 -2.05
N SER A 2 -2.63 -18.89 -2.67
CA SER A 2 -2.11 -20.07 -3.41
C SER A 2 -1.06 -19.72 -4.47
N PHE A 3 -1.27 -18.62 -5.21
CA PHE A 3 -0.29 -18.13 -6.18
C PHE A 3 1.04 -17.71 -5.52
N GLN A 4 1.00 -17.00 -4.39
CA GLN A 4 2.19 -16.64 -3.61
C GLN A 4 2.97 -17.88 -3.16
N ILE A 5 2.26 -18.93 -2.72
CA ILE A 5 2.87 -20.21 -2.32
C ILE A 5 3.58 -20.84 -3.52
N ILE A 6 2.94 -20.88 -4.70
CA ILE A 6 3.54 -21.42 -5.94
C ILE A 6 4.79 -20.63 -6.32
N LEU A 7 4.74 -19.30 -6.26
CA LEU A 7 5.90 -18.46 -6.60
C LEU A 7 7.09 -18.70 -5.67
N LEU A 8 6.83 -18.91 -4.37
CA LEU A 8 7.88 -19.19 -3.39
C LEU A 8 8.44 -20.61 -3.52
N THR A 9 7.59 -21.63 -3.71
CA THR A 9 8.04 -23.02 -3.88
C THR A 9 8.85 -23.20 -5.15
N LEU A 10 8.47 -22.51 -6.24
CA LEU A 10 9.23 -22.48 -7.49
C LEU A 10 10.44 -21.52 -7.46
N LYS A 11 10.70 -20.85 -6.32
CA LYS A 11 11.78 -19.85 -6.16
C LYS A 11 11.75 -18.72 -7.20
N LEU A 12 10.58 -18.46 -7.77
CA LEU A 12 10.34 -17.34 -8.68
C LEU A 12 10.22 -16.01 -7.92
N GLU A 13 10.05 -16.10 -6.61
CA GLU A 13 9.93 -14.98 -5.69
C GLU A 13 10.84 -15.13 -4.47
N GLN A 14 11.37 -14.01 -3.98
CA GLN A 14 12.27 -13.95 -2.83
C GLN A 14 11.49 -13.69 -1.54
N TRP A 15 11.98 -14.20 -0.41
CA TRP A 15 11.37 -13.94 0.91
C TRP A 15 11.21 -12.45 1.24
N ARG A 16 12.17 -11.61 0.81
CA ARG A 16 12.08 -10.16 0.95
C ARG A 16 10.88 -9.57 0.19
N GLU A 17 10.56 -10.11 -0.99
CA GLU A 17 9.39 -9.68 -1.77
C GLU A 17 8.10 -10.02 -1.01
N VAL A 18 8.02 -11.18 -0.37
CA VAL A 18 6.87 -11.58 0.50
C VAL A 18 6.65 -10.59 1.65
N ILE A 19 7.73 -10.18 2.32
CA ILE A 19 7.64 -9.24 3.45
C ILE A 19 7.09 -7.89 2.96
N VAL A 20 7.61 -7.40 1.83
CA VAL A 20 7.12 -6.16 1.22
C VAL A 20 5.64 -6.27 0.89
N ILE A 21 5.23 -7.36 0.23
CA ILE A 21 3.82 -7.62 -0.13
C ILE A 21 2.92 -7.65 1.11
N GLY A 22 3.38 -8.27 2.19
CA GLY A 22 2.68 -8.31 3.47
C GLY A 22 2.50 -6.92 4.06
N ILE A 23 3.54 -6.08 4.06
CA ILE A 23 3.46 -4.69 4.51
C ILE A 23 2.44 -3.91 3.66
N PHE A 24 2.50 -4.03 2.33
CA PHE A 24 1.53 -3.40 1.43
C PHE A 24 0.10 -3.87 1.72
N HIS A 25 -0.11 -5.15 2.07
CA HIS A 25 -1.42 -5.68 2.40
C HIS A 25 -2.00 -5.04 3.65
N VAL A 26 -1.19 -4.98 4.71
CA VAL A 26 -1.58 -4.40 6.00
C VAL A 26 -1.86 -2.92 5.83
N VAL A 27 -0.95 -2.18 5.21
CA VAL A 27 -1.11 -0.73 5.02
C VAL A 27 -2.34 -0.42 4.17
N ALA A 28 -2.54 -1.12 3.05
CA ALA A 28 -3.71 -0.91 2.20
C ALA A 28 -5.02 -1.20 2.93
N LEU A 29 -5.08 -2.33 3.65
CA LEU A 29 -6.28 -2.67 4.43
C LEU A 29 -6.54 -1.64 5.53
N CYS A 30 -5.52 -1.18 6.25
CA CYS A 30 -5.65 -0.14 7.26
C CYS A 30 -6.17 1.18 6.68
N MET A 31 -5.67 1.58 5.50
CA MET A 31 -6.11 2.80 4.81
C MET A 31 -7.57 2.72 4.39
N GLU A 32 -7.97 1.61 3.78
CA GLU A 32 -9.35 1.36 3.37
C GLU A 32 -10.27 1.39 4.58
N ILE A 33 -9.94 0.61 5.64
CA ILE A 33 -10.75 0.58 6.88
C ILE A 33 -10.90 1.97 7.45
N PHE A 34 -9.80 2.72 7.57
CA PHE A 34 -9.84 4.08 8.11
C PHE A 34 -10.80 4.98 7.32
N LYS A 35 -10.73 4.93 5.99
CA LYS A 35 -11.51 5.81 5.13
C LYS A 35 -12.98 5.43 5.02
N THR A 36 -13.29 4.15 5.19
CA THR A 36 -14.68 3.64 5.18
C THR A 36 -15.31 3.61 6.57
N LEU A 37 -14.57 3.94 7.65
CA LEU A 37 -15.13 4.05 8.99
C LEU A 37 -16.31 5.04 9.00
N PRO A 38 -17.40 4.77 9.74
CA PRO A 38 -18.56 5.67 9.79
C PRO A 38 -18.25 7.11 10.23
N SER A 39 -17.23 7.31 11.07
CA SER A 39 -16.78 8.64 11.51
C SER A 39 -16.05 9.43 10.43
N ILE A 40 -15.48 8.75 9.44
CA ILE A 40 -14.71 9.33 8.35
C ILE A 40 -15.55 9.43 7.07
N ALA A 41 -16.31 8.36 6.78
CA ALA A 41 -17.30 8.27 5.71
C ALA A 41 -16.82 8.84 4.36
N SER A 42 -15.56 8.60 4.00
CA SER A 42 -15.00 9.14 2.74
C SER A 42 -15.58 8.43 1.53
N TRP A 43 -15.86 7.13 1.66
CA TRP A 43 -16.61 6.31 0.71
C TRP A 43 -17.08 5.03 1.42
N SER A 44 -17.82 4.18 0.71
CA SER A 44 -18.26 2.87 1.18
C SER A 44 -18.16 1.83 0.07
N TYR A 45 -18.11 0.55 0.45
CA TYR A 45 -18.26 -0.58 -0.47
C TYR A 45 -19.75 -0.97 -0.54
N PRO A 46 -20.49 -0.59 -1.60
CA PRO A 46 -21.93 -0.83 -1.66
C PRO A 46 -22.26 -2.29 -2.02
N GLU A 47 -21.34 -2.96 -2.71
CA GLU A 47 -21.55 -4.32 -3.20
C GLU A 47 -21.25 -5.38 -2.13
N PRO A 48 -21.99 -6.49 -2.12
CA PRO A 48 -21.72 -7.60 -1.21
C PRO A 48 -20.37 -8.24 -1.53
N PHE A 49 -19.66 -8.65 -0.48
CA PHE A 49 -18.40 -9.40 -0.59
C PHE A 49 -18.42 -10.60 0.34
N VAL A 50 -17.71 -11.66 -0.05
CA VAL A 50 -17.69 -12.93 0.69
C VAL A 50 -16.73 -12.87 1.87
N ILE A 51 -15.58 -12.22 1.69
CA ILE A 51 -14.52 -12.14 2.71
C ILE A 51 -14.14 -10.68 2.87
N GLY A 52 -14.26 -10.16 4.09
CA GLY A 52 -13.88 -8.81 4.43
C GLY A 52 -13.59 -8.64 5.92
N ILE A 53 -12.95 -7.52 6.24
CA ILE A 53 -12.56 -7.14 7.59
C ILE A 53 -13.09 -5.73 7.83
N LEU A 54 -13.86 -5.53 8.91
CA LEU A 54 -14.40 -4.22 9.31
C LEU A 54 -15.13 -3.46 8.17
N GLY A 55 -15.93 -4.19 7.38
CA GLY A 55 -16.70 -3.59 6.28
C GLY A 55 -15.91 -3.37 4.98
N VAL A 56 -14.63 -3.74 4.94
CA VAL A 56 -13.77 -3.65 3.77
C VAL A 56 -13.56 -5.03 3.15
N PRO A 57 -13.75 -5.20 1.83
CA PRO A 57 -13.48 -6.47 1.17
C PRO A 57 -11.99 -6.79 1.18
N LEU A 58 -11.64 -8.02 1.54
CA LEU A 58 -10.25 -8.44 1.67
C LEU A 58 -9.51 -8.43 0.32
N PHE A 59 -10.24 -8.59 -0.79
CA PHE A 59 -9.64 -8.54 -2.12
C PHE A 59 -9.01 -7.19 -2.44
N ALA A 60 -9.52 -6.08 -1.87
CA ALA A 60 -8.94 -4.74 -2.09
C ALA A 60 -7.48 -4.70 -1.61
N GLY A 61 -7.22 -5.17 -0.39
CA GLY A 61 -5.86 -5.31 0.14
C GLY A 61 -4.98 -6.20 -0.74
N PHE A 62 -5.51 -7.30 -1.29
CA PHE A 62 -4.76 -8.16 -2.20
C PHE A 62 -4.44 -7.48 -3.53
N MET A 63 -5.33 -6.64 -4.06
CA MET A 63 -5.08 -5.89 -5.29
C MET A 63 -3.93 -4.89 -5.12
N TYR A 64 -3.90 -4.12 -4.03
CA TYR A 64 -2.78 -3.20 -3.76
C TYR A 64 -1.46 -3.95 -3.54
N SER A 65 -1.49 -5.07 -2.82
CA SER A 65 -0.33 -5.95 -2.64
C SER A 65 0.21 -6.50 -3.95
N ALA A 66 -0.65 -6.81 -4.92
CA ALA A 66 -0.24 -7.29 -6.24
C ALA A 66 0.54 -6.20 -7.01
N VAL A 67 0.12 -4.93 -6.92
CA VAL A 67 0.86 -3.79 -7.49
C VAL A 67 2.24 -3.65 -6.82
N GLY A 68 2.30 -3.74 -5.49
CA GLY A 68 3.57 -3.71 -4.75
C GLY A 68 4.52 -4.85 -5.13
N SER A 69 4.00 -6.08 -5.25
CA SER A 69 4.75 -7.26 -5.72
C SER A 69 5.33 -7.03 -7.12
N TYR A 70 4.50 -6.53 -8.04
CA TYR A 70 4.93 -6.21 -9.39
C TYR A 70 6.06 -5.19 -9.40
N LEU A 71 5.93 -4.07 -8.66
CA LEU A 71 6.96 -3.04 -8.58
C LEU A 71 8.27 -3.60 -8.01
N ALA A 72 8.23 -4.35 -6.91
CA ALA A 72 9.41 -4.97 -6.31
C ALA A 72 10.12 -5.92 -7.29
N ARG A 73 9.33 -6.71 -8.04
CA ARG A 73 9.84 -7.68 -9.01
C ARG A 73 10.45 -7.00 -10.23
N VAL A 74 9.74 -6.05 -10.84
CA VAL A 74 10.23 -5.31 -12.02
C VAL A 74 11.50 -4.56 -11.67
N TRP A 75 11.57 -3.93 -10.49
CA TRP A 75 12.79 -3.26 -10.03
C TRP A 75 14.00 -4.20 -10.00
N ARG A 76 13.80 -5.43 -9.48
CA ARG A 76 14.85 -6.45 -9.42
C ARG A 76 15.23 -6.99 -10.81
N ILE A 77 14.24 -7.26 -11.66
CA ILE A 77 14.47 -7.86 -13.00
C ILE A 77 15.18 -6.88 -13.92
N PHE A 78 14.78 -5.61 -13.90
CA PHE A 78 15.32 -4.57 -14.77
C PHE A 78 16.49 -3.79 -14.15
N ASP A 79 16.91 -4.12 -12.92
CA ASP A 79 17.94 -3.43 -12.14
C ASP A 79 17.80 -1.90 -12.18
N PHE A 80 16.62 -1.39 -11.80
CA PHE A 80 16.38 0.05 -11.81
C PHE A 80 17.33 0.78 -10.87
N ARG A 81 18.04 1.76 -11.41
CA ARG A 81 18.94 2.65 -10.67
C ARG A 81 18.52 4.09 -10.88
N PHE A 82 18.40 4.81 -9.79
CA PHE A 82 18.19 6.24 -9.83
C PHE A 82 19.53 6.94 -9.90
N VAL A 83 19.76 7.68 -10.98
CA VAL A 83 20.93 8.55 -11.11
C VAL A 83 20.55 9.91 -10.55
N ASN A 84 21.43 10.48 -9.72
CA ASN A 84 21.19 11.77 -9.03
C ASN A 84 19.90 11.77 -8.17
N TYR A 85 19.59 10.64 -7.52
CA TYR A 85 18.48 10.59 -6.58
C TYR A 85 18.74 11.57 -5.43
N PRO A 86 17.74 12.37 -5.02
CA PRO A 86 17.87 13.20 -3.83
C PRO A 86 18.16 12.34 -2.60
N ASN A 87 18.64 12.95 -1.53
CA ASN A 87 18.90 12.23 -0.28
C ASN A 87 17.66 11.42 0.12
N ILE A 88 17.83 10.11 0.34
CA ILE A 88 16.75 9.18 0.66
C ILE A 88 15.95 9.58 1.89
N SER A 89 16.57 10.30 2.84
CA SER A 89 15.89 10.86 4.01
C SER A 89 14.75 11.81 3.62
N TRP A 90 14.89 12.58 2.54
CA TRP A 90 13.81 13.43 2.04
C TRP A 90 12.65 12.61 1.49
N SER A 91 12.93 11.55 0.75
CA SER A 91 11.90 10.63 0.23
C SER A 91 11.15 9.93 1.37
N VAL A 92 11.86 9.51 2.41
CA VAL A 92 11.26 8.90 3.60
C VAL A 92 10.41 9.93 4.35
N ALA A 93 10.92 11.14 4.58
CA ALA A 93 10.17 12.20 5.24
C ALA A 93 8.90 12.58 4.47
N LEU A 94 9.00 12.69 3.14
CA LEU A 94 7.87 12.97 2.26
C LEU A 94 6.82 11.85 2.32
N ALA A 95 7.24 10.59 2.17
CA ALA A 95 6.32 9.46 2.27
C ALA A 95 5.61 9.43 3.62
N LEU A 96 6.34 9.61 4.73
CA LEU A 96 5.75 9.68 6.07
C LEU A 96 4.76 10.85 6.18
N GLY A 97 5.11 12.03 5.66
CA GLY A 97 4.23 13.19 5.63
C GLY A 97 2.92 12.93 4.88
N ILE A 98 2.99 12.24 3.72
CA ILE A 98 1.82 11.83 2.94
C ILE A 98 0.93 10.87 3.73
N TYR A 99 1.51 9.84 4.37
CA TYR A 99 0.73 8.90 5.17
C TYR A 99 0.12 9.57 6.41
N VAL A 100 0.87 10.41 7.11
CA VAL A 100 0.35 11.17 8.26
C VAL A 100 -0.79 12.07 7.81
N ASN A 101 -0.62 12.84 6.74
CA ASN A 101 -1.69 13.69 6.21
C ASN A 101 -2.90 12.84 5.77
N PHE A 102 -2.71 11.68 5.14
CA PHE A 102 -3.78 10.77 4.76
C PHE A 102 -4.68 10.36 5.94
N PHE A 103 -4.09 10.07 7.10
CA PHE A 103 -4.84 9.67 8.31
C PHE A 103 -5.35 10.86 9.14
N THR A 104 -4.83 12.06 8.94
CA THR A 104 -5.11 13.20 9.83
C THR A 104 -5.90 14.33 9.21
N HIS A 105 -5.93 14.50 7.88
CA HIS A 105 -6.63 15.64 7.23
C HIS A 105 -8.15 15.70 7.48
N HIS A 106 -8.75 14.65 8.03
CA HIS A 106 -10.13 14.68 8.52
C HIS A 106 -10.29 15.43 9.84
N PHE A 107 -9.21 15.56 10.60
CA PHE A 107 -9.18 16.17 11.93
C PHE A 107 -8.39 17.47 11.96
N ILE A 108 -7.43 17.64 11.04
CA ILE A 108 -6.58 18.83 10.91
C ILE A 108 -6.57 19.35 9.47
N ALA A 109 -5.92 20.49 9.25
CA ALA A 109 -5.79 21.08 7.93
C ALA A 109 -5.13 20.12 6.91
N ASP A 110 -5.68 20.09 5.70
CA ASP A 110 -5.16 19.29 4.61
C ASP A 110 -3.98 19.98 3.93
N VAL A 111 -2.79 19.39 4.04
CA VAL A 111 -1.53 19.93 3.51
C VAL A 111 -1.04 19.20 2.27
N ARG A 112 -1.89 18.41 1.58
CA ARG A 112 -1.46 17.59 0.42
C ARG A 112 -0.76 18.39 -0.68
N TYR A 113 -1.21 19.61 -0.96
CA TYR A 113 -0.61 20.45 -2.00
C TYR A 113 0.82 20.86 -1.62
N PHE A 114 1.09 21.12 -0.34
CA PHE A 114 2.43 21.42 0.13
C PHE A 114 3.37 20.20 0.04
N LEU A 115 2.85 19.00 0.26
CA LEU A 115 3.65 17.77 0.16
C LEU A 115 4.01 17.39 -1.28
N VAL A 116 3.23 17.82 -2.28
CA VAL A 116 3.42 17.45 -3.69
C VAL A 116 4.24 18.48 -4.47
N LEU A 117 4.47 19.67 -3.90
CA LEU A 117 5.30 20.73 -4.48
C LEU A 117 6.78 20.48 -4.22
#